data_AF-A0A1W1CMA8-F1
#
_entry.id   AF-A0A1W1CMA8-F1
#
_cell.length_a   1.000
_cell.length_b   1.000
_cell.length_c   1.000
_cell.angle_alpha   90.00
_cell.angle_beta   90.00
_cell.angle_gamma   90.00
#
_symmetry.space_group_name_H-M   'P 1'
#
loop_
_entity.id
_entity.type
_entity.pdbx_description
1 polymer ?
#
loop_
_entity_poly.entity_id
_entity_poly.type
_entity_poly.pdbx_seq_one_letter_code
_entity_poly.pdbx_strand_id
1 'polypeptide(L)'
;MTFILIKTIHVFAAFIYGGFLITDNLFLAKIKRSFSEEEHKVIRESFMKYVRKVVPPSLIVAVVTGLYLISQVYGPIGPDGLTRFQTLLGIKAFLGIWLGLRGGLQVYFKIQPFVFKSHVLPFAFVITIIFLSQFMYI
;
A
#
# COMPACT_ATOMS: atom_id res chain seq x y z
N MET A 1 19.17 17.03 0.42
CA MET A 1 18.93 16.35 1.71
C MET A 1 17.45 15.99 1.90
N THR A 2 16.53 16.96 1.80
CA THR A 2 15.07 16.76 1.99
C THR A 2 14.47 15.65 1.13
N PHE A 3 14.78 15.60 -0.17
CA PHE A 3 14.30 14.55 -1.06
C PHE A 3 14.70 13.14 -0.59
N ILE A 4 15.96 12.95 -0.20
CA ILE A 4 16.50 11.66 0.26
C ILE A 4 15.79 11.25 1.55
N LEU A 5 15.65 12.17 2.50
CA LEU A 5 14.94 11.91 3.76
C LEU A 5 13.50 11.46 3.51
N ILE A 6 12.75 12.20 2.68
CA ILE A 6 11.34 11.88 2.37
C ILE A 6 11.25 10.55 1.60
N LYS A 7 12.17 10.29 0.67
CA LYS A 7 12.25 9.01 -0.03
C LYS A 7 12.48 7.84 0.94
N THR A 8 13.37 8.00 1.91
CA THR A 8 13.61 6.97 2.93
C THR A 8 12.37 6.72 3.78
N ILE A 9 11.70 7.78 4.24
CA ILE A 9 10.42 7.67 4.99
C ILE A 9 9.36 6.96 4.14
N HIS A 10 9.23 7.33 2.87
CA HIS A 10 8.29 6.72 1.93
C HIS A 10 8.52 5.20 1.80
N VAL A 11 9.76 4.80 1.55
CA VAL A 11 10.13 3.38 1.38
C VAL A 11 9.87 2.60 2.66
N PHE A 12 10.26 3.15 3.82
CA PHE A 12 10.01 2.51 5.11
C PHE A 12 8.50 2.31 5.37
N ALA A 13 7.70 3.34 5.14
CA ALA A 13 6.26 3.27 5.29
C ALA A 13 5.60 2.27 4.32
N ALA A 14 6.06 2.24 3.07
CA ALA A 14 5.61 1.27 2.07
C ALA A 14 5.98 -0.18 2.48
N PHE A 15 7.15 -0.41 3.07
CA PHE A 15 7.54 -1.73 3.57
C PHE A 15 6.71 -2.21 4.75
N ILE A 16 6.34 -1.33 5.68
CA ILE A 16 5.43 -1.70 6.77
C ILE A 16 4.09 -2.19 6.20
N TYR A 17 3.52 -1.44 5.26
CA TYR A 17 2.24 -1.78 4.65
C TYR A 17 2.31 -3.06 3.79
N GLY A 18 3.27 -3.11 2.86
CA GLY A 18 3.46 -4.25 1.98
C GLY A 18 3.86 -5.52 2.73
N GLY A 19 4.74 -5.41 3.72
CA GLY A 19 5.16 -6.52 4.57
C GLY A 19 3.99 -7.12 5.36
N PHE A 20 3.10 -6.28 5.90
CA PHE A 20 1.86 -6.76 6.52
C PHE A 20 0.99 -7.54 5.52
N LEU A 21 0.77 -7.01 4.31
CA LEU A 21 -0.06 -7.68 3.31
C LEU A 21 0.52 -9.03 2.86
N ILE A 22 1.85 -9.11 2.72
CA ILE A 22 2.56 -10.37 2.46
C ILE A 22 2.31 -11.35 3.62
N THR A 23 2.50 -10.89 4.86
CA THR A 23 2.35 -11.72 6.06
C THR A 23 0.93 -12.24 6.20
N ASP A 24 -0.07 -11.38 6.04
CA ASP A 24 -1.47 -11.77 6.20
C ASP A 24 -1.93 -12.75 5.10
N ASN A 25 -1.58 -12.50 3.84
CA ASN A 25 -2.04 -13.35 2.73
C ASN A 25 -1.25 -14.67 2.62
N LEU A 26 0.06 -14.65 2.85
CA LEU A 26 0.88 -15.86 2.65
C LEU A 26 0.94 -16.76 3.88
N PHE A 27 0.82 -16.20 5.08
CA PHE A 27 0.98 -16.92 6.34
C PHE A 27 -0.31 -16.94 7.17
N LEU A 28 -0.81 -15.78 7.62
CA LEU A 28 -1.94 -15.75 8.57
C LEU A 28 -3.22 -16.34 8.00
N ALA A 29 -3.52 -16.10 6.72
CA ALA A 29 -4.68 -16.69 6.05
C ALA A 29 -4.62 -18.22 6.00
N LYS A 30 -3.42 -18.82 6.09
CA LYS A 30 -3.21 -20.27 6.05
C LYS A 30 -3.19 -20.91 7.45
N ILE A 31 -2.89 -20.13 8.49
CA ILE A 31 -2.87 -20.59 9.89
C ILE A 31 -4.21 -21.16 10.33
N LYS A 32 -5.33 -20.69 9.74
CA LYS A 32 -6.67 -21.25 9.98
C LYS A 32 -6.75 -22.78 9.84
N ARG A 33 -5.88 -23.40 9.04
CA ARG A 33 -5.85 -24.87 8.84
C ARG A 33 -5.34 -25.65 10.06
N SER A 34 -4.74 -24.97 11.04
CA SER A 34 -4.05 -25.59 12.18
C SER A 34 -4.77 -25.37 13.51
N PHE A 35 -5.87 -24.60 13.54
CA PHE A 35 -6.55 -24.20 14.76
C PHE A 35 -8.07 -24.32 14.60
N SER A 36 -8.79 -24.47 15.72
CA SER A 36 -10.25 -24.33 15.72
C SER A 36 -10.66 -22.90 15.33
N GLU A 37 -11.91 -22.70 14.90
CA GLU A 37 -12.42 -21.37 14.53
C GLU A 37 -12.28 -20.34 15.65
N GLU A 38 -12.47 -20.76 16.91
CA GLU A 38 -12.42 -19.85 18.05
C GLU A 38 -11.00 -19.46 18.44
N GLU A 39 -10.07 -20.40 18.41
CA GLU A 39 -8.63 -20.10 18.58
C GLU A 39 -8.14 -19.17 17.47
N HIS A 40 -8.53 -19.45 16.23
CA HIS A 40 -8.17 -18.62 15.09
C HIS A 40 -8.70 -17.18 15.24
N LYS A 41 -9.92 -17.01 15.74
CA LYS A 41 -10.50 -15.68 16.00
C LYS A 41 -9.71 -14.92 17.07
N VAL A 42 -9.35 -15.57 18.17
CA VAL A 42 -8.56 -14.97 19.26
C VAL A 42 -7.16 -14.55 18.77
N ILE A 43 -6.48 -15.43 18.03
CA ILE A 43 -5.16 -15.15 17.46
C ILE A 43 -5.26 -13.97 16.48
N ARG A 44 -6.24 -13.99 15.58
CA ARG A 44 -6.41 -12.94 14.56
C ARG A 44 -6.70 -11.59 15.19
N GLU A 45 -7.59 -11.51 16.19
CA GLU A 45 -7.88 -10.21 16.82
C GLU A 45 -6.72 -9.71 17.69
N SER A 46 -5.99 -10.60 18.35
CA SER A 46 -4.77 -10.24 19.08
C SER A 46 -3.76 -9.57 18.16
N PHE A 47 -3.57 -10.11 16.95
CA PHE A 47 -2.69 -9.53 15.94
C PHE A 47 -3.27 -8.23 15.34
N MET A 48 -4.53 -8.25 14.92
CA MET A 48 -5.18 -7.12 14.24
C MET A 48 -5.26 -5.86 15.11
N LYS A 49 -5.31 -6.00 16.44
CA LYS A 49 -5.24 -4.89 17.38
C LYS A 49 -3.99 -4.03 17.20
N TYR A 50 -2.84 -4.64 16.96
CA TYR A 50 -1.57 -3.92 16.75
C TYR A 50 -1.44 -3.44 15.31
N VAL A 51 -1.83 -4.27 14.34
CA VAL A 51 -1.86 -3.93 12.92
C VAL A 51 -2.63 -2.63 12.67
N ARG A 52 -3.84 -2.50 13.22
CA ARG A 52 -4.70 -1.31 13.03
C ARG A 52 -4.06 -0.01 13.54
N LYS A 53 -3.10 -0.08 14.45
CA LYS A 53 -2.39 1.08 14.98
C LYS A 53 -1.18 1.50 14.15
N VAL A 54 -0.62 0.60 13.35
CA VAL A 54 0.65 0.81 12.64
C VAL A 54 0.44 0.89 11.14
N VAL A 55 -0.26 -0.09 10.57
CA VAL A 55 -0.38 -0.26 9.12
C VAL A 55 -1.17 0.88 8.45
N PRO A 56 -2.34 1.33 8.96
CA PRO A 56 -3.06 2.42 8.32
C PRO A 56 -2.33 3.77 8.37
N PRO A 57 -1.75 4.21 9.51
CA PRO A 57 -0.91 5.40 9.53
C PRO A 57 0.29 5.29 8.57
N SER A 58 0.98 4.14 8.51
CA SER A 58 2.07 3.93 7.56
C SER A 58 1.61 4.07 6.10
N LEU A 59 0.42 3.56 5.77
CA LEU A 59 -0.13 3.72 4.43
C LEU A 59 -0.40 5.19 4.07
N ILE A 60 -0.94 5.99 5.01
CA ILE A 60 -1.14 7.43 4.81
C ILE A 60 0.20 8.12 4.60
N VAL A 61 1.21 7.82 5.43
CA VAL A 61 2.56 8.37 5.28
C VAL A 61 3.13 8.01 3.91
N ALA A 62 2.99 6.77 3.46
CA ALA A 62 3.45 6.33 2.14
C ALA A 62 2.77 7.12 1.01
N VAL A 63 1.46 7.38 1.11
CA VAL A 63 0.71 8.13 0.09
C VAL A 63 1.15 9.59 0.06
N VAL A 64 1.19 10.27 1.21
CA VAL A 64 1.55 11.70 1.29
C VAL A 64 2.99 11.92 0.82
N THR A 65 3.93 11.10 1.30
CA THR A 65 5.33 11.19 0.86
C THR A 65 5.48 10.79 -0.60
N GLY A 66 4.69 9.84 -1.11
CA GLY A 66 4.68 9.44 -2.51
C GLY A 66 4.23 10.57 -3.42
N LEU A 67 3.14 11.27 -3.06
CA LEU A 67 2.64 12.45 -3.78
C LEU A 67 3.68 13.57 -3.82
N TYR A 68 4.38 13.81 -2.70
CA TYR A 68 5.51 14.74 -2.68
C TYR A 68 6.62 14.29 -3.64
N LEU A 69 7.06 13.04 -3.59
CA LEU A 69 8.13 12.56 -4.47
C LEU A 69 7.75 12.67 -5.94
N ILE A 70 6.49 12.37 -6.28
CA ILE A 70 5.93 12.56 -7.63
C ILE A 70 6.04 14.01 -8.05
N SER A 71 5.65 14.97 -7.21
CA SER A 71 5.74 16.40 -7.56
C SER A 71 7.17 16.87 -7.86
N GLN A 72 8.18 16.19 -7.30
CA GLN A 72 9.59 16.49 -7.55
C GLN A 72 10.14 15.84 -8.83
N VAL A 73 9.57 14.72 -9.28
CA VAL A 73 10.16 13.92 -10.38
C VAL A 73 9.29 13.78 -11.63
N TYR A 74 8.02 14.21 -11.59
CA TYR A 74 7.08 14.01 -12.71
C TYR A 74 7.50 14.78 -13.97
N GLY A 75 8.04 15.99 -13.82
CA GLY A 75 8.45 16.85 -14.94
C GLY A 75 7.29 17.39 -15.77
N PRO A 76 7.57 18.25 -16.77
CA PRO A 76 6.54 18.78 -17.67
C PRO A 76 6.03 17.71 -18.65
N ILE A 77 4.81 17.89 -19.14
CA ILE A 77 4.24 17.06 -20.22
C ILE A 77 4.67 17.68 -21.55
N GLY A 78 5.29 16.87 -22.40
CA GLY A 78 5.77 17.31 -23.71
C GLY A 78 4.65 17.41 -24.76
N PRO A 79 4.94 17.97 -25.94
CA PRO A 79 3.98 18.05 -27.04
C PRO A 79 3.50 16.67 -27.53
N ASP A 80 4.34 15.65 -27.40
CA ASP A 80 4.01 14.26 -27.76
C ASP A 80 3.26 13.50 -26.65
N GLY A 81 2.92 14.17 -25.55
CA GLY A 81 2.18 13.62 -24.43
C GLY A 81 3.05 13.07 -23.30
N LEU A 82 2.53 12.07 -22.57
CA LEU A 82 3.20 11.48 -21.40
C LEU A 82 4.30 10.53 -21.83
N THR A 83 5.49 10.70 -21.26
CA THR A 83 6.56 9.71 -21.36
C THR A 83 6.16 8.39 -20.70
N ARG A 84 6.80 7.27 -21.09
CA ARG A 84 6.62 5.97 -20.43
C ARG A 84 6.80 6.08 -18.91
N PHE A 85 7.83 6.79 -18.47
CA PHE A 85 8.08 7.06 -17.06
C PHE A 85 6.87 7.72 -16.37
N GLN A 86 6.34 8.80 -16.95
CA GLN A 86 5.19 9.52 -16.42
C GLN A 86 3.92 8.66 -16.41
N THR A 87 3.66 7.90 -17.47
CA THR A 87 2.51 6.99 -17.55
C THR A 87 2.58 5.92 -16.45
N LEU A 88 3.72 5.23 -16.31
CA LEU A 88 3.88 4.19 -15.29
C LEU A 88 3.88 4.79 -13.87
N LEU A 89 4.45 5.97 -13.68
CA LEU A 89 4.40 6.70 -12.40
C LEU A 89 2.96 7.10 -12.06
N GLY A 90 2.17 7.55 -13.03
CA GLY A 90 0.76 7.89 -12.88
C GLY A 90 -0.08 6.67 -12.48
N ILE A 91 0.12 5.51 -13.12
CA ILE A 91 -0.55 4.26 -12.74
C ILE A 91 -0.18 3.86 -11.30
N LYS A 92 1.11 3.94 -10.93
CA LYS A 92 1.55 3.67 -9.55
C LYS A 92 0.90 4.63 -8.55
N ALA A 93 0.83 5.91 -8.88
CA ALA A 93 0.19 6.92 -8.06
C ALA A 93 -1.30 6.60 -7.86
N PHE A 94 -2.00 6.28 -8.94
CA PHE A 94 -3.41 5.88 -8.90
C PHE A 94 -3.64 4.67 -7.98
N LEU A 95 -2.87 3.59 -8.15
CA LEU A 95 -2.96 2.40 -7.30
C LEU A 95 -2.64 2.71 -5.84
N GLY A 96 -1.59 3.50 -5.58
CA GLY A 96 -1.17 3.88 -4.23
C GLY A 96 -2.19 4.77 -3.51
N ILE A 97 -2.71 5.79 -4.19
CA ILE A 97 -3.76 6.68 -3.65
C ILE A 97 -5.02 5.88 -3.35
N TRP A 98 -5.40 4.96 -4.23
CA TRP A 98 -6.56 4.09 -4.01
C TRP A 98 -6.40 3.24 -2.74
N LEU A 99 -5.22 2.63 -2.53
CA LEU A 99 -4.90 1.92 -1.29
C LEU A 99 -5.02 2.85 -0.08
N GLY A 100 -4.46 4.06 -0.17
CA GLY A 100 -4.53 5.10 0.84
C GLY A 100 -5.94 5.49 1.24
N LEU A 101 -6.77 5.84 0.25
CA LEU A 101 -8.17 6.20 0.44
C LEU A 101 -8.93 5.06 1.12
N ARG A 102 -8.77 3.82 0.64
CA ARG A 102 -9.41 2.65 1.25
C ARG A 102 -9.00 2.47 2.71
N GLY A 103 -7.70 2.47 2.99
CA GLY A 103 -7.19 2.27 4.35
C GLY A 103 -7.61 3.39 5.30
N GLY A 104 -7.55 4.64 4.84
CA GLY A 104 -7.98 5.82 5.61
C GLY A 104 -9.48 5.82 5.91
N LEU A 105 -10.32 5.59 4.89
CA LEU A 105 -11.78 5.55 5.04
C LEU A 105 -12.22 4.43 5.99
N GLN A 106 -11.59 3.25 5.90
CA GLN A 106 -11.93 2.12 6.76
C GLN A 106 -11.55 2.36 8.23
N VAL A 107 -10.42 3.02 8.49
CA VAL A 107 -9.87 3.13 9.85
C VAL A 107 -10.36 4.38 10.57
N TYR A 108 -10.43 5.52 9.89
CA TYR A 108 -10.82 6.80 10.51
C TYR A 108 -12.31 7.08 10.38
N PHE A 109 -12.92 6.69 9.27
CA PHE A 109 -14.35 6.97 9.02
C PHE A 109 -15.25 5.75 9.26
N LYS A 110 -14.67 4.59 9.59
CA LYS A 110 -15.38 3.30 9.76
C LYS A 110 -16.26 2.91 8.56
N ILE A 111 -16.01 3.51 7.39
CA ILE A 111 -16.73 3.21 6.16
C ILE A 111 -16.13 1.92 5.61
N GLN A 112 -16.92 0.85 5.56
CA GLN A 112 -16.49 -0.37 4.89
C GLN A 112 -16.47 -0.11 3.36
N PRO A 113 -15.31 -0.19 2.70
CA PRO A 113 -15.27 -0.06 1.26
C PRO A 113 -16.03 -1.24 0.64
N PHE A 114 -17.08 -0.97 -0.14
CA PHE A 114 -18.01 -1.96 -0.70
C PHE A 114 -17.35 -3.13 -1.46
N VAL A 115 -16.12 -2.98 -1.94
CA VAL A 115 -15.42 -3.94 -2.81
C VAL A 115 -14.33 -4.77 -2.08
N PHE A 116 -14.12 -4.57 -0.76
CA PHE A 116 -12.89 -5.06 -0.11
C PHE A 116 -13.10 -5.73 1.27
N LYS A 117 -13.76 -6.89 1.28
CA LYS A 117 -13.79 -7.79 2.46
C LYS A 117 -12.47 -8.53 2.69
N SER A 118 -11.53 -8.48 1.75
CA SER A 118 -10.28 -9.26 1.74
C SER A 118 -9.03 -8.40 1.50
N HIS A 119 -7.88 -8.86 2.00
CA HIS A 119 -6.56 -8.27 1.75
C HIS A 119 -5.90 -8.75 0.45
N VAL A 120 -6.56 -9.62 -0.33
CA VAL A 120 -6.02 -10.13 -1.60
C VAL A 120 -5.87 -9.03 -2.66
N LEU A 121 -6.90 -8.19 -2.85
CA LEU A 121 -6.84 -7.13 -3.86
C LEU A 121 -5.82 -6.03 -3.50
N PRO A 122 -5.75 -5.55 -2.24
CA PRO A 122 -4.64 -4.68 -1.81
C PRO A 122 -3.27 -5.30 -2.02
N PHE A 123 -3.13 -6.60 -1.77
CA PHE A 123 -1.90 -7.33 -2.01
C PHE A 123 -1.54 -7.38 -3.50
N ALA A 124 -2.51 -7.66 -4.38
CA ALA A 124 -2.31 -7.61 -5.82
C ALA A 124 -1.83 -6.22 -6.28
N PHE A 125 -2.41 -5.14 -5.76
CA PHE A 125 -1.96 -3.78 -6.08
C PHE A 125 -0.52 -3.52 -5.66
N VAL A 126 -0.10 -3.97 -4.47
CA VAL A 126 1.30 -3.85 -4.03
C VAL A 126 2.23 -4.61 -4.98
N ILE A 127 1.89 -5.84 -5.36
CA ILE A 127 2.67 -6.62 -6.32
C ILE A 127 2.76 -5.91 -7.67
N THR A 128 1.63 -5.41 -8.20
CA THR A 128 1.61 -4.63 -9.44
C THR A 128 2.51 -3.39 -9.34
N ILE A 129 2.45 -2.63 -8.25
CA ILE A 129 3.32 -1.45 -8.04
C ILE A 129 4.81 -1.83 -8.07
N ILE A 130 5.18 -2.96 -7.48
CA ILE A 130 6.56 -3.47 -7.48
C ILE A 130 7.01 -3.80 -8.91
N PHE A 131 6.19 -4.51 -9.67
CA PHE A 131 6.49 -4.85 -11.08
C PHE A 131 6.59 -3.59 -11.95
N LEU A 132 5.62 -2.68 -11.85
CA LEU A 132 5.64 -1.42 -12.60
C LEU A 132 6.95 -0.66 -12.36
N SER A 133 7.48 -0.70 -11.13
CA SER A 133 8.74 -0.04 -10.77
C SER A 133 9.95 -0.56 -11.55
N GLN A 134 9.95 -1.83 -11.96
CA GLN A 134 11.05 -2.41 -12.74
C GLN A 134 11.05 -1.91 -14.19
N PHE A 135 9.87 -1.59 -14.73
CA PHE A 135 9.70 -1.18 -16.14
C PHE A 135 9.69 0.33 -16.36
N MET A 136 9.93 1.14 -15.31
CA MET A 136 9.88 2.61 -15.40
C MET A 136 11.01 3.23 -16.21
N TYR A 137 12.17 2.55 -16.26
CA TYR A 137 13.40 3.06 -16.88
C TYR A 137 13.87 2.24 -18.08
N ILE A 138 13.09 1.22 -18.45
CA ILE A 138 13.25 0.44 -19.68
C ILE A 138 12.41 1.13 -20.75
#